data_AF-A0A7C7DZU3-F1
#
_entry.id   AF-A0A7C7DZU3-F1
#
_cell.length_a   1.000
_cell.length_b   1.000
_cell.length_c   1.000
_cell.angle_alpha   90.00
_cell.angle_beta   90.00
_cell.angle_gamma   90.00
#
_symmetry.space_group_name_H-M   'P 1'
#
loop_
_entity.id
_entity.type
_entity.pdbx_description
1 polymer ?
#
loop_
_entity_poly.entity_id
_entity_poly.type
_entity_poly.pdbx_seq_one_letter_code
_entity_poly.pdbx_strand_id
1 'polypeptide(L)'
;MANVIGIKDINSFHLDVLKEIGNIGAGNAATALAKMLDKRIDMKVPQIRVMKFSEVSDVLGGAEIEVVGILLGVQGDITGKIFFVLDMRSATILVNILMGKNVDEELVFDDITRSALQEVGNILAGSYLSALSNLTNLRIMTDVPYLAIDMAGAILSVPG
;
A
#
# COMPACT_ATOMS: atom_id res chain seq x y z
N MET A 1 -17.36 1.66 -26.23
CA MET A 1 -16.49 0.54 -25.80
C MET A 1 -15.17 1.17 -25.41
N ALA A 2 -14.84 1.20 -24.11
CA ALA A 2 -13.56 1.74 -23.66
C ALA A 2 -12.45 0.85 -24.22
N ASN A 3 -11.51 1.45 -24.94
CA ASN A 3 -10.34 0.75 -25.46
C ASN A 3 -9.49 0.35 -24.25
N VAL A 4 -9.52 -0.94 -23.87
CA VAL A 4 -8.74 -1.45 -22.75
C VAL A 4 -7.28 -1.45 -23.18
N ILE A 5 -6.51 -0.49 -22.66
CA ILE A 5 -5.06 -0.41 -22.84
C ILE A 5 -4.47 -1.70 -22.26
N GLY A 6 -3.90 -2.56 -23.10
CA GLY A 6 -3.19 -3.74 -22.63
C GLY A 6 -1.87 -3.33 -21.98
N ILE A 7 -1.28 -4.20 -21.15
CA ILE A 7 0.07 -3.97 -20.60
C ILE A 7 1.10 -3.63 -21.71
N LYS A 8 0.88 -4.14 -22.93
CA LYS A 8 1.72 -3.88 -24.12
C LYS A 8 1.62 -2.44 -24.66
N ASP A 9 0.57 -1.71 -24.28
CA ASP A 9 0.29 -0.34 -24.73
C ASP A 9 0.78 0.70 -23.68
N ILE A 10 1.33 0.25 -22.55
CA ILE A 10 2.02 1.10 -21.58
C ILE A 10 3.38 1.48 -22.16
N ASN A 11 3.55 2.77 -22.47
CA ASN A 11 4.78 3.35 -22.99
C ASN A 11 5.51 4.15 -21.91
N SER A 12 6.65 4.76 -22.27
CA SER A 12 7.44 5.57 -21.34
C SER A 12 6.66 6.74 -20.74
N PHE A 13 5.79 7.39 -21.51
CA PHE A 13 4.96 8.49 -21.02
C PHE A 13 4.00 8.01 -19.91
N HIS A 14 3.34 6.87 -20.11
CA HIS A 14 2.47 6.29 -19.07
C HIS A 14 3.25 5.95 -17.79
N LEU A 15 4.47 5.40 -17.93
CA LEU A 15 5.33 5.09 -16.79
C LEU A 15 5.81 6.36 -16.06
N ASP A 16 6.13 7.42 -16.79
CA ASP A 16 6.52 8.71 -16.21
C ASP A 16 5.37 9.35 -15.44
N VAL A 17 4.14 9.28 -15.98
CA VAL A 17 2.94 9.74 -15.27
C VAL A 17 2.72 8.93 -13.99
N LEU A 18 2.80 7.60 -14.06
CA LEU A 18 2.70 6.75 -12.87
C LEU A 18 3.79 7.08 -11.84
N LYS A 19 5.01 7.39 -12.30
CA LYS A 19 6.13 7.80 -11.44
C LYS A 19 5.84 9.11 -10.73
N GLU A 20 5.29 10.08 -11.43
CA GLU A 20 4.92 11.37 -10.83
C GLU A 20 3.78 11.19 -9.81
N ILE A 21 2.76 10.41 -10.13
CA ILE A 21 1.69 10.03 -9.20
C ILE A 21 2.29 9.34 -7.96
N GLY A 22 3.20 8.38 -8.16
CA GLY A 22 3.85 7.66 -7.08
C GLY A 22 4.67 8.57 -6.17
N ASN A 23 5.43 9.51 -6.73
CA ASN A 23 6.21 10.48 -5.97
C ASN A 23 5.33 11.41 -5.13
N ILE A 24 4.27 11.97 -5.72
CA ILE A 24 3.34 12.87 -5.02
C ILE A 24 2.56 12.09 -3.95
N GLY A 25 2.02 10.94 -4.33
CA GLY A 25 1.25 10.07 -3.44
C GLY A 25 2.08 9.65 -2.23
N ALA A 26 3.30 9.18 -2.46
CA ALA A 26 4.19 8.78 -1.39
C ALA A 26 4.61 10.00 -0.53
N GLY A 27 4.89 11.17 -1.11
CA GLY A 27 5.22 12.39 -0.35
C GLY A 27 4.09 12.84 0.60
N ASN A 28 2.85 12.80 0.10
CA ASN A 28 1.66 13.05 0.92
C ASN A 28 1.52 12.02 2.03
N ALA A 29 1.73 10.74 1.69
CA ALA A 29 1.64 9.63 2.62
C ALA A 29 2.69 9.72 3.75
N ALA A 30 3.93 10.07 3.41
CA ALA A 30 5.00 10.33 4.38
C ALA A 30 4.67 11.51 5.29
N THR A 31 4.06 12.58 4.76
CA THR A 31 3.61 13.73 5.55
C THR A 31 2.50 13.33 6.52
N ALA A 32 1.54 12.52 6.06
CA ALA A 32 0.44 12.06 6.88
C ALA A 32 0.91 11.10 7.99
N LEU A 33 1.78 10.15 7.64
CA LEU A 33 2.41 9.27 8.63
C LEU A 33 3.28 10.05 9.63
N ALA A 34 4.02 11.06 9.18
CA ALA A 34 4.85 11.87 10.09
C ALA A 34 4.01 12.57 11.16
N LYS A 35 2.83 13.08 10.76
CA LYS A 35 1.84 13.66 11.69
C LYS A 35 1.26 12.60 12.63
N MET A 36 0.94 11.41 12.11
CA MET A 36 0.36 10.31 12.89
C MET A 36 1.35 9.76 13.93
N LEU A 37 2.63 9.65 13.57
CA LEU A 37 3.68 9.11 14.43
C LEU A 37 4.33 10.17 15.34
N ASP A 38 4.02 11.45 15.13
CA ASP A 38 4.75 12.60 15.70
C ASP A 38 6.27 12.46 15.53
N LYS A 39 6.69 12.06 14.32
CA LYS A 39 8.08 11.79 13.98
C LYS A 39 8.40 12.27 12.58
N ARG A 40 9.65 12.69 12.38
CA ARG A 40 10.16 12.96 11.04
C ARG A 40 10.29 11.65 10.28
N ILE A 41 9.64 11.59 9.12
CA ILE A 41 9.82 10.49 8.16
C ILE A 41 10.70 10.99 7.04
N ASP A 42 11.77 10.25 6.78
CA ASP A 42 12.56 10.39 5.57
C ASP A 42 12.20 9.25 4.62
N MET A 43 11.74 9.58 3.44
CA MET A 43 11.23 8.61 2.48
C MET A 43 12.02 8.72 1.19
N LYS A 44 12.63 7.61 0.79
CA LYS A 44 13.30 7.50 -0.51
C LYS A 44 12.28 7.44 -1.64
N VAL A 45 12.68 7.91 -2.81
CA VAL A 45 11.87 7.88 -4.04
C VAL A 45 11.39 6.44 -4.31
N PRO A 46 10.08 6.20 -4.45
CA PRO A 46 9.55 4.87 -4.73
C PRO A 46 9.98 4.38 -6.13
N GLN A 47 10.23 3.09 -6.27
CA GLN A 47 10.42 2.45 -7.57
C GLN A 47 9.08 2.01 -8.14
N ILE A 48 8.88 2.20 -9.45
CA ILE A 48 7.68 1.72 -10.15
C ILE A 48 8.07 0.61 -11.10
N ARG A 49 7.32 -0.49 -11.03
CA ARG A 49 7.46 -1.65 -11.90
C ARG A 49 6.07 -2.08 -12.35
N VAL A 50 5.90 -2.21 -13.66
CA VAL A 50 4.74 -2.89 -14.23
C VAL A 50 5.13 -4.34 -14.40
N MET A 51 4.40 -5.23 -13.73
CA MET A 51 4.73 -6.64 -13.69
C MET A 51 3.47 -7.49 -13.61
N LYS A 52 3.61 -8.79 -13.83
CA LYS A 52 2.50 -9.72 -13.65
C LYS A 52 2.25 -9.92 -12.17
N PHE A 53 0.99 -10.10 -11.81
CA PHE A 53 0.61 -10.35 -10.43
C PHE A 53 1.30 -11.61 -9.85
N SER A 54 1.54 -12.63 -10.67
CA SER A 54 2.27 -13.85 -10.28
C SER A 54 3.73 -13.61 -9.86
N GLU A 55 4.32 -12.46 -10.21
CA GLU A 55 5.71 -12.14 -9.90
C GLU A 55 5.84 -11.34 -8.58
N VAL A 56 4.70 -10.95 -7.97
CA VAL A 56 4.70 -10.09 -6.77
C VAL A 56 5.24 -10.82 -5.53
N SER A 57 4.94 -12.12 -5.37
CA SER A 57 5.46 -12.92 -4.25
C SER A 57 6.99 -12.95 -4.22
N ASP A 58 7.63 -13.02 -5.38
CA ASP A 58 9.09 -13.05 -5.48
C ASP A 58 9.72 -11.72 -5.06
N VAL A 59 9.04 -10.60 -5.34
CA VAL A 59 9.46 -9.27 -4.87
C VAL A 59 9.37 -9.16 -3.36
N LEU A 60 8.37 -9.81 -2.73
CA LEU A 60 8.22 -9.81 -1.28
C LEU A 60 9.29 -10.69 -0.59
N GLY A 61 9.87 -11.65 -1.29
CA GLY A 61 10.89 -12.57 -0.74
C GLY A 61 10.53 -14.06 -0.85
N GLY A 62 9.45 -14.38 -1.57
CA GLY A 62 8.95 -15.73 -1.79
C GLY A 62 7.49 -15.89 -1.39
N ALA A 63 6.85 -17.00 -1.79
CA ALA A 63 5.46 -17.26 -1.40
C ALA A 63 5.29 -17.62 0.09
N GLU A 64 6.32 -18.25 0.69
CA GLU A 64 6.28 -18.84 2.03
C GLU A 64 6.62 -17.87 3.17
N ILE A 65 6.96 -16.62 2.85
CA ILE A 65 7.28 -15.63 3.89
C ILE A 65 5.99 -15.09 4.51
N GLU A 66 5.97 -15.04 5.84
CA GLU A 66 4.87 -14.44 6.58
C GLU A 66 4.92 -12.91 6.48
N VAL A 67 3.79 -12.31 6.13
CA VAL A 67 3.65 -10.87 5.94
C VAL A 67 2.34 -10.36 6.54
N VAL A 68 2.31 -9.06 6.82
CA VAL A 68 1.08 -8.33 7.11
C VAL A 68 0.61 -7.65 5.83
N GLY A 69 -0.57 -8.02 5.35
CA GLY A 69 -1.22 -7.42 4.20
C GLY A 69 -2.42 -6.56 4.61
N ILE A 70 -2.49 -5.33 4.12
CA ILE A 70 -3.64 -4.45 4.22
C ILE A 70 -4.21 -4.23 2.81
N LEU A 71 -5.44 -4.68 2.60
CA LEU A 71 -6.11 -4.73 1.31
C LEU A 71 -7.24 -3.70 1.30
N LEU A 72 -7.28 -2.86 0.27
CA LEU A 72 -8.35 -1.88 0.07
C LEU A 72 -8.94 -2.07 -1.33
N GLY A 73 -10.26 -2.16 -1.40
CA GLY A 73 -10.98 -2.07 -2.66
C GLY A 73 -10.95 -0.64 -3.20
N VAL A 74 -10.88 -0.50 -4.52
CA VAL A 74 -10.94 0.78 -5.23
C VAL A 74 -12.16 0.76 -6.15
N GLN A 75 -12.96 1.82 -6.07
CA GLN A 75 -14.21 1.96 -6.80
C GLN A 75 -14.37 3.37 -7.39
N GLY A 76 -15.29 3.52 -8.34
CA GLY A 76 -15.59 4.78 -9.03
C GLY A 76 -15.30 4.67 -10.52
N ASP A 77 -14.65 5.69 -11.08
CA ASP A 77 -14.28 5.72 -12.51
C ASP A 77 -13.23 4.66 -12.85
N ILE A 78 -12.48 4.20 -11.85
CA ILE A 78 -11.61 3.02 -11.93
C ILE A 78 -12.00 2.02 -10.85
N THR A 79 -11.74 0.75 -11.14
CA THR A 79 -11.91 -0.34 -10.19
C THR A 79 -10.61 -1.10 -10.03
N GLY A 80 -10.37 -1.64 -8.83
CA GLY A 80 -9.15 -2.37 -8.54
C GLY A 80 -8.97 -2.61 -7.05
N LYS A 81 -7.76 -2.98 -6.67
CA LYS A 81 -7.37 -3.17 -5.27
C LYS A 81 -6.00 -2.54 -5.03
N ILE A 82 -5.81 -2.00 -3.83
CA ILE A 82 -4.51 -1.62 -3.30
C ILE A 82 -4.11 -2.67 -2.27
N PHE A 83 -2.87 -3.14 -2.40
CA PHE A 83 -2.22 -4.00 -1.43
C PHE A 83 -1.08 -3.22 -0.80
N PHE A 84 -1.16 -3.01 0.52
CA PHE A 84 -0.04 -2.52 1.31
C PHE A 84 0.49 -3.68 2.14
N VAL A 85 1.73 -4.08 1.85
CA VAL A 85 2.35 -5.28 2.44
C VAL A 85 3.58 -4.89 3.23
N LEU A 86 3.70 -5.41 4.44
CA LEU A 86 4.83 -5.24 5.33
C LEU A 86 5.35 -6.61 5.75
N ASP A 87 6.67 -6.76 5.85
CA ASP A 87 7.21 -7.86 6.61
C ASP A 87 6.83 -7.73 8.10
N MET A 88 6.83 -8.85 8.83
CA MET A 88 6.40 -8.90 10.23
C MET A 88 7.20 -7.95 11.14
N ARG A 89 8.49 -7.76 10.85
CA ARG A 89 9.37 -6.89 11.65
C ARG A 89 9.00 -5.42 11.45
N SER A 90 8.75 -5.01 10.22
CA SER A 90 8.37 -3.67 9.84
C SER A 90 6.99 -3.31 10.40
N ALA A 91 6.04 -4.27 10.37
CA ALA A 91 4.74 -4.11 11.03
C ALA A 91 4.88 -3.92 12.54
N THR A 92 5.72 -4.75 13.19
CA THR A 92 6.04 -4.66 14.63
C THR A 92 6.59 -3.29 15.00
N ILE A 93 7.62 -2.84 14.30
CA ILE A 93 8.25 -1.53 14.55
C ILE A 93 7.23 -0.40 14.39
N LEU A 94 6.46 -0.43 13.30
CA LEU A 94 5.47 0.61 13.01
C LEU A 94 4.41 0.72 14.11
N VAL A 95 3.84 -0.41 14.54
CA VAL A 95 2.82 -0.42 15.59
C VAL A 95 3.42 -0.01 16.92
N ASN A 96 4.61 -0.49 17.29
CA ASN A 96 5.24 -0.10 18.54
C ASN A 96 5.50 1.41 18.59
N ILE A 97 5.91 2.02 17.48
CA ILE A 97 6.04 3.48 17.39
C ILE A 97 4.68 4.17 17.63
N LEU A 98 3.62 3.72 16.98
CA LEU A 98 2.27 4.27 17.14
C LEU A 98 1.75 4.16 18.58
N MET A 99 2.07 3.06 19.25
CA MET A 99 1.64 2.77 20.61
C MET A 99 2.56 3.38 21.67
N GLY A 100 3.63 4.09 21.27
CA GLY A 100 4.61 4.65 22.21
C GLY A 100 5.43 3.60 22.97
N LYS A 101 5.55 2.39 22.40
CA LYS A 101 6.27 1.24 22.95
C LYS A 101 7.71 1.17 22.45
N ASN A 102 8.49 0.27 23.03
CA ASN A 102 9.85 0.00 22.55
C ASN A 102 9.79 -0.75 21.21
N VAL A 103 10.64 -0.40 20.24
CA VAL A 103 10.53 -0.94 18.87
C VAL A 103 10.84 -2.43 18.78
N ASP A 104 11.66 -2.94 19.71
CA ASP A 104 12.04 -4.34 19.81
C ASP A 104 11.08 -5.15 20.72
N GLU A 105 10.02 -4.53 21.24
CA GLU A 105 8.98 -5.24 21.98
C GLU A 105 8.21 -6.19 21.05
N GLU A 106 7.94 -7.41 21.52
CA GLU A 106 7.15 -8.37 20.77
C GLU A 106 5.73 -7.83 20.52
N LEU A 107 5.29 -7.86 19.26
CA LEU A 107 3.97 -7.38 18.90
C LEU A 107 2.91 -8.46 19.13
N VAL A 108 1.89 -8.13 19.91
CA VAL A 108 0.66 -8.92 20.02
C VAL A 108 -0.38 -8.34 19.05
N PHE A 109 -0.86 -9.15 18.10
CA PHE A 109 -1.88 -8.74 17.12
C PHE A 109 -3.31 -8.81 17.65
N ASP A 110 -3.60 -7.98 18.65
CA ASP A 110 -4.95 -7.72 19.17
C ASP A 110 -5.75 -6.72 18.29
N ASP A 111 -6.97 -6.40 18.71
CA ASP A 111 -7.85 -5.52 17.94
C ASP A 111 -7.29 -4.09 17.80
N ILE A 112 -6.53 -3.60 18.80
CA ILE A 112 -5.97 -2.25 18.80
C ILE A 112 -4.83 -2.16 17.80
N THR A 113 -3.89 -3.11 17.86
CA THR A 113 -2.74 -3.17 16.95
C THR A 113 -3.16 -3.40 15.50
N ARG A 114 -4.19 -4.25 15.28
CA ARG A 114 -4.81 -4.44 13.96
C ARG A 114 -5.45 -3.17 13.43
N SER A 115 -6.22 -2.47 14.27
CA SER A 115 -6.85 -1.19 13.91
C SER A 115 -5.80 -0.12 13.57
N ALA A 116 -4.70 -0.07 14.32
CA ALA A 116 -3.60 0.86 14.05
C ALA A 116 -2.96 0.61 12.67
N LEU A 117 -2.74 -0.66 12.31
CA LEU A 117 -2.22 -1.04 11.00
C LEU A 117 -3.21 -0.70 9.87
N GLN A 118 -4.50 -1.00 10.07
CA GLN A 118 -5.56 -0.64 9.12
C GLN A 118 -5.63 0.87 8.88
N GLU A 119 -5.51 1.69 9.93
CA GLU A 119 -5.51 3.15 9.81
C GLU A 119 -4.29 3.66 9.03
N VAL A 120 -3.11 3.08 9.27
CA VAL A 120 -1.92 3.38 8.45
C VAL A 120 -2.19 3.04 6.98
N GLY A 121 -2.70 1.84 6.69
CA GLY A 121 -3.02 1.44 5.32
C GLY A 121 -4.04 2.37 4.65
N ASN A 122 -5.06 2.79 5.39
CA ASN A 122 -6.07 3.75 4.93
C ASN A 122 -5.47 5.10 4.57
N ILE A 123 -4.62 5.66 5.43
CA ILE A 123 -3.92 6.93 5.20
C ILE A 123 -3.02 6.85 3.97
N LEU A 124 -2.24 5.77 3.85
CA LEU A 124 -1.30 5.57 2.75
C LEU A 124 -2.03 5.42 1.41
N ALA A 125 -3.04 4.54 1.36
CA ALA A 125 -3.86 4.31 0.18
C ALA A 125 -4.63 5.57 -0.23
N GLY A 126 -5.23 6.26 0.74
CA GLY A 126 -5.94 7.53 0.52
C GLY A 126 -5.03 8.62 -0.04
N SER A 127 -3.80 8.74 0.48
CA SER A 127 -2.80 9.70 -0.01
C SER A 127 -2.39 9.42 -1.46
N TYR A 128 -2.16 8.14 -1.79
CA TYR A 128 -1.81 7.71 -3.15
C TYR A 128 -2.96 7.94 -4.13
N LEU A 129 -4.17 7.52 -3.77
CA LEU A 129 -5.35 7.66 -4.65
C LEU A 129 -5.80 9.11 -4.80
N SER A 130 -5.60 9.95 -3.78
CA SER A 130 -5.84 11.40 -3.90
C SER A 130 -4.89 12.02 -4.92
N ALA A 131 -3.61 11.63 -4.94
CA ALA A 131 -2.66 12.09 -5.94
C ALA A 131 -3.06 11.63 -7.36
N LEU A 132 -3.47 10.38 -7.50
CA LEU A 132 -3.98 9.83 -8.75
C LEU A 132 -5.24 10.57 -9.22
N SER A 133 -6.22 10.77 -8.34
CA SER A 133 -7.46 11.48 -8.62
C SER A 133 -7.19 12.91 -9.06
N ASN A 134 -6.32 13.65 -8.36
CA ASN A 134 -5.99 15.04 -8.69
C ASN A 134 -5.28 15.18 -10.05
N LEU A 135 -4.42 14.24 -10.41
CA LEU A 135 -3.69 14.30 -11.69
C LEU A 135 -4.53 13.84 -12.88
N THR A 136 -5.49 12.95 -12.66
CA THR A 136 -6.30 12.35 -13.74
C THR A 136 -7.72 12.91 -13.83
N ASN A 137 -8.14 13.71 -12.84
CA ASN A 137 -9.53 14.15 -12.61
C ASN A 137 -10.55 13.01 -12.48
N LEU A 138 -10.10 11.79 -12.17
CA LEU A 138 -10.98 10.64 -11.96
C LEU A 138 -11.56 10.66 -10.54
N ARG A 139 -12.82 10.24 -10.39
CA ARG A 139 -13.45 10.02 -9.10
C ARG A 139 -13.10 8.63 -8.60
N ILE A 140 -12.34 8.58 -7.52
CA ILE A 140 -11.81 7.35 -6.96
C ILE A 140 -12.14 7.30 -5.48
N MET A 141 -12.73 6.19 -5.04
CA MET A 141 -13.12 5.92 -3.66
C MET A 141 -12.48 4.62 -3.19
N THR A 142 -12.28 4.50 -1.89
CA THR A 142 -11.75 3.28 -1.25
C THR A 142 -12.75 2.65 -0.31
N ASP A 143 -12.69 1.33 -0.21
CA ASP A 143 -13.40 0.57 0.82
C ASP A 143 -12.63 0.60 2.15
N VAL A 144 -13.30 0.11 3.20
CA VAL A 144 -12.66 -0.09 4.50
C VAL A 144 -11.52 -1.11 4.36
N PRO A 145 -10.32 -0.83 4.92
CA PRO A 145 -9.19 -1.74 4.81
C PRO A 145 -9.46 -3.08 5.50
N TYR A 146 -9.08 -4.17 4.84
CA TYR A 146 -9.03 -5.51 5.41
C TYR A 146 -7.59 -5.89 5.72
N LEU A 147 -7.34 -6.40 6.93
CA LEU A 147 -6.01 -6.85 7.35
C LEU A 147 -5.95 -8.38 7.36
N ALA A 148 -4.90 -8.91 6.73
CA ALA A 148 -4.54 -10.33 6.74
C ALA A 148 -3.10 -10.50 7.21
N ILE A 149 -2.85 -11.57 7.96
CA ILE A 149 -1.49 -11.99 8.36
C ILE A 149 -1.39 -13.45 7.95
N ASP A 150 -0.55 -13.71 6.96
CA ASP A 150 -0.39 -15.04 6.37
C ASP A 150 0.88 -15.06 5.52
N MET A 151 1.14 -16.20 4.90
CA MET A 151 2.11 -16.34 3.83
C MET A 151 1.79 -15.39 2.66
N ALA A 152 2.81 -14.74 2.11
CA ALA A 152 2.67 -13.80 1.00
C ALA A 152 1.91 -14.41 -0.19
N GLY A 153 2.17 -15.68 -0.51
CA GLY A 153 1.44 -16.40 -1.56
C GLY A 153 -0.06 -16.52 -1.27
N ALA A 154 -0.44 -16.77 0.00
CA ALA A 154 -1.83 -16.89 0.42
C ALA A 154 -2.56 -15.54 0.32
N ILE A 155 -1.96 -14.46 0.84
CA ILE A 155 -2.52 -13.09 0.75
C ILE A 155 -2.74 -12.65 -0.69
N LEU A 156 -1.79 -12.98 -1.58
CA LEU A 156 -1.89 -12.64 -2.99
C LEU A 156 -2.88 -13.56 -3.73
N SER A 157 -3.10 -14.80 -3.27
CA SER A 157 -4.05 -15.73 -3.89
C SER A 157 -5.52 -15.38 -3.67
N VAL A 158 -5.83 -14.40 -2.81
CA VAL A 158 -7.21 -13.94 -2.56
C VAL A 158 -7.82 -13.47 -3.88
N PRO A 159 -8.94 -14.08 -4.35
CA PRO A 159 -9.53 -13.75 -5.64
C PRO A 159 -9.83 -12.26 -5.80
N GLY A 160 -9.54 -11.75 -7.00
CA GLY A 160 -9.93 -10.42 -7.52
C GLY A 160 -11.43 -10.25 -7.51
#